data_AF-A0A914YDV8-F1
#
_entry.id   AF-A0A914YDV8-F1
#
_cell.length_a   1.000
_cell.length_b   1.000
_cell.length_c   1.000
_cell.angle_alpha   90.00
_cell.angle_beta   90.00
_cell.angle_gamma   90.00
#
_symmetry.space_group_name_H-M   'P 1'
#
loop_
_entity.id
_entity.type
_entity.pdbx_description
1 polymer ?
#
loop_
_entity_poly.entity_id
_entity_poly.type
_entity_poly.pdbx_seq_one_letter_code
_entity_poly.pdbx_strand_id
1 'polypeptide(L)'
;MGVIPENRVIVVAVTGASLAAVGIYAFNHFYRRYHYWNSEFKEVGNLKELFLYPIKSGKSMSVEWMDCLKNGGKFNENKDRHFLIVDEKAGHLFLTARQYPKVVLIESEVTNDILTVKIPNGNTVKINLKEVEARHDVRTGLLHFKQKQEGLDCGDEVGEFLENFLETKNKRRIRLLYFNSDLKTERNYISTSEYWKNPVPILPDYVCYLIHLKNN
;
A
#
# COMPACT_ATOMS: atom_id res chain seq x y z
N MET A 1 -20.32 30.27 62.54
CA MET A 1 -20.42 29.42 61.33
C MET A 1 -19.90 30.24 60.16
N GLY A 2 -18.71 29.94 59.63
CA GLY A 2 -18.12 30.70 58.53
C GLY A 2 -18.80 30.33 57.21
N VAL A 3 -19.43 31.30 56.56
CA VAL A 3 -20.03 31.14 55.23
C VAL A 3 -18.90 31.07 54.21
N ILE A 4 -18.75 29.92 53.54
CA ILE A 4 -17.76 29.74 52.48
C ILE A 4 -18.21 30.60 51.29
N PRO A 5 -17.38 31.51 50.75
CA PRO A 5 -17.78 32.37 49.64
C PRO A 5 -18.12 31.52 48.41
N GLU A 6 -19.22 31.85 47.74
CA GLU A 6 -19.84 31.10 46.64
C GLU A 6 -18.82 30.73 45.53
N ASN A 7 -17.88 31.63 45.24
CA ASN A 7 -16.78 31.39 44.28
C ASN A 7 -15.86 30.23 44.69
N ARG A 8 -15.61 30.01 45.99
CA ARG A 8 -14.81 28.86 46.47
C ARG A 8 -15.57 27.54 46.31
N VAL A 9 -16.89 27.56 46.51
CA VAL A 9 -17.76 26.38 46.30
C VAL A 9 -17.76 26.00 44.82
N ILE A 10 -17.88 26.97 43.93
CA ILE A 10 -17.82 26.75 42.47
C ILE A 10 -16.45 26.20 42.05
N VAL A 11 -15.35 26.77 42.53
CA VAL A 11 -13.99 26.28 42.19
C VAL A 11 -13.76 24.85 42.67
N VAL A 12 -14.18 24.51 43.89
CA VAL A 12 -14.08 23.14 44.43
C VAL A 12 -14.96 22.17 43.63
N ALA A 13 -16.16 22.57 43.24
CA ALA A 13 -17.05 21.75 42.43
C ALA A 13 -16.50 21.49 41.02
N VAL A 14 -15.99 22.53 40.34
CA VAL A 14 -15.41 22.41 38.99
C VAL A 14 -14.13 21.57 39.01
N THR A 15 -13.25 21.77 39.99
CA THR A 15 -12.03 20.95 40.13
C THR A 15 -12.34 19.50 40.48
N GLY A 16 -13.31 19.25 41.37
CA GLY A 16 -13.78 17.89 41.69
C GLY A 16 -14.38 17.17 40.47
N ALA A 17 -15.24 17.85 39.71
CA ALA A 17 -15.83 17.30 38.48
C ALA A 17 -14.76 17.00 37.42
N SER A 18 -13.77 17.88 37.27
CA SER A 18 -12.66 17.69 36.31
C SER A 18 -11.80 16.47 36.67
N LEU A 19 -11.45 16.30 37.95
CA LEU A 19 -10.69 15.14 38.43
C LEU A 19 -11.46 13.84 38.25
N ALA A 20 -12.77 13.84 38.53
CA ALA A 20 -13.63 12.69 38.31
C ALA A 20 -13.71 12.31 36.83
N ALA A 21 -13.86 13.29 35.93
CA ALA A 21 -13.89 13.05 34.49
C ALA A 21 -12.57 12.45 33.97
N VAL A 22 -11.43 12.97 34.41
CA VAL A 22 -10.10 12.43 34.05
C VAL A 22 -9.92 11.01 34.61
N GLY A 23 -10.34 10.76 35.86
CA GLY A 23 -10.30 9.45 36.48
C GLY A 23 -11.14 8.41 35.74
N ILE A 24 -12.38 8.75 35.37
CA ILE A 24 -13.28 7.89 34.59
C ILE A 24 -12.69 7.61 33.20
N TYR A 25 -12.16 8.65 32.52
CA TYR A 25 -11.52 8.49 31.21
C TYR A 25 -10.31 7.56 31.29
N ALA A 26 -9.41 7.78 32.25
CA ALA A 26 -8.22 6.95 32.45
C ALA A 26 -8.61 5.51 32.79
N PHE A 27 -9.54 5.31 33.73
CA PHE A 27 -10.05 3.98 34.10
C PHE A 27 -10.62 3.25 32.89
N ASN A 28 -11.51 3.88 32.12
CA ASN A 28 -12.07 3.28 30.92
C ASN A 28 -11.01 3.00 29.85
N HIS A 29 -10.03 3.89 29.67
CA HIS A 29 -8.92 3.69 28.74
C HIS A 29 -8.07 2.47 29.11
N PHE A 30 -7.65 2.38 30.38
CA PHE A 30 -6.84 1.26 30.86
C PHE A 30 -7.63 -0.04 30.92
N TYR A 31 -8.88 -0.02 31.38
CA TYR A 31 -9.76 -1.19 31.43
C TYR A 31 -9.98 -1.76 30.02
N ARG A 32 -10.34 -0.92 29.04
CA ARG A 32 -10.52 -1.35 27.65
C ARG A 32 -9.22 -1.92 27.07
N ARG A 33 -8.08 -1.31 27.37
CA ARG A 33 -6.78 -1.79 26.88
C ARG A 33 -6.41 -3.13 27.51
N TYR A 34 -6.57 -3.28 28.83
CA TYR A 34 -6.35 -4.54 29.54
C TYR A 34 -7.22 -5.66 28.98
N HIS A 35 -8.53 -5.42 28.83
CA HIS A 35 -9.44 -6.41 28.26
C HIS A 35 -9.15 -6.72 26.79
N TYR A 36 -8.74 -5.74 25.98
CA TYR A 36 -8.35 -5.98 24.58
C TYR A 36 -7.15 -6.92 24.49
N TRP A 37 -6.09 -6.69 25.27
CA TRP A 37 -4.88 -7.55 25.25
C TRP A 37 -5.08 -8.90 25.91
N ASN A 38 -5.97 -9.00 26.90
CA ASN A 38 -6.33 -10.24 27.57
C ASN A 38 -7.58 -10.91 26.97
N SER A 39 -8.05 -10.44 25.81
CA SER A 39 -9.14 -11.09 25.09
C SER A 39 -8.65 -12.43 24.58
N GLU A 40 -9.45 -13.47 24.78
CA GLU A 40 -9.19 -14.79 24.22
C GLU A 40 -9.18 -14.69 22.68
N PHE A 41 -8.12 -15.21 22.05
CA PHE A 41 -8.05 -15.29 20.60
C PHE A 41 -9.11 -16.26 20.09
N LYS A 42 -10.07 -15.74 19.34
CA LYS A 42 -11.10 -16.54 18.69
C LYS A 42 -10.71 -16.79 17.25
N GLU A 43 -10.75 -18.04 16.83
CA GLU A 43 -10.62 -18.39 15.41
C GLU A 43 -11.80 -17.76 14.65
N VAL A 44 -11.48 -16.91 13.66
CA VAL A 44 -12.47 -16.21 12.83
C VAL A 44 -12.54 -16.74 11.40
N GLY A 45 -11.66 -17.68 11.04
CA GLY A 45 -11.62 -18.30 9.73
C GLY A 45 -10.26 -18.90 9.41
N ASN A 46 -10.24 -19.65 8.31
CA ASN A 46 -9.05 -20.27 7.75
C ASN A 46 -8.73 -19.66 6.39
N LEU A 47 -7.44 -19.45 6.16
CA LEU A 47 -6.93 -18.98 4.89
C LEU A 47 -7.11 -20.07 3.82
N LYS A 48 -7.85 -19.76 2.76
CA LYS A 48 -8.08 -20.71 1.65
C LYS A 48 -6.99 -20.63 0.58
N GLU A 49 -6.72 -19.41 0.10
CA GLU A 49 -5.82 -19.15 -1.03
C GLU A 49 -5.08 -17.84 -0.79
N LEU A 50 -3.83 -17.76 -1.26
CA LEU A 50 -3.02 -16.55 -1.27
C LEU A 50 -2.73 -16.12 -2.70
N PHE A 51 -2.74 -14.81 -2.92
CA PHE A 51 -2.46 -14.20 -4.20
C PHE A 51 -1.47 -13.04 -4.05
N LEU A 52 -0.47 -13.02 -4.91
CA LEU A 52 0.52 -11.95 -5.00
C LEU A 52 0.40 -11.26 -6.37
N TYR A 53 0.58 -9.94 -6.41
CA TYR A 53 0.43 -9.13 -7.62
C TYR A 53 1.73 -8.33 -7.88
N PRO A 54 2.76 -8.91 -8.52
CA PRO A 54 4.04 -8.20 -8.68
C PRO A 54 3.88 -6.89 -9.45
N ILE A 55 3.14 -6.90 -10.57
CA ILE A 55 2.73 -5.71 -11.30
C ILE A 55 1.40 -5.17 -10.76
N LYS A 56 1.36 -3.88 -10.40
CA LYS A 56 0.13 -3.21 -10.00
C LYS A 56 -0.94 -3.32 -11.10
N SER A 57 -2.13 -3.78 -10.72
CA SER A 57 -3.26 -4.03 -11.62
C SER A 57 -3.05 -5.15 -12.65
N GLY A 58 -1.91 -5.86 -12.58
CA GLY A 58 -1.62 -7.05 -13.37
C GLY A 58 -2.36 -8.30 -12.87
N LYS A 59 -2.03 -9.44 -13.47
CA LYS A 59 -2.56 -10.75 -13.06
C LYS A 59 -1.95 -11.18 -11.72
N SER A 60 -2.75 -11.85 -10.89
CA SER A 60 -2.22 -12.50 -9.69
C SER A 60 -1.45 -13.77 -10.00
N MET A 61 -0.47 -14.07 -9.15
CA MET A 61 0.07 -15.40 -8.96
C MET A 61 -0.53 -16.03 -7.69
N SER A 62 -1.01 -17.26 -7.77
CA SER A 62 -1.41 -18.02 -6.58
C SER A 62 -0.15 -18.58 -5.91
N VAL A 63 -0.07 -18.47 -4.59
CA VAL A 63 1.10 -18.89 -3.81
C VAL A 63 0.68 -19.75 -2.62
N GLU A 64 1.54 -20.66 -2.19
CA GLU A 64 1.26 -21.57 -1.06
C GLU A 64 1.53 -20.90 0.28
N TRP A 65 2.50 -19.99 0.32
CA TRP A 65 2.91 -19.24 1.50
C TRP A 65 3.37 -17.84 1.08
N MET A 66 3.47 -16.93 2.05
CA MET A 66 3.87 -15.55 1.81
C MET A 66 4.56 -14.98 3.05
N ASP A 67 5.74 -14.41 2.87
CA ASP A 67 6.39 -13.61 3.89
C ASP A 67 5.66 -12.26 4.05
N CYS A 68 5.27 -11.93 5.27
CA CYS A 68 4.69 -10.64 5.61
C CYS A 68 5.80 -9.61 5.89
N LEU A 69 6.21 -8.86 4.87
CA LEU A 69 7.20 -7.80 5.03
C LEU A 69 6.53 -6.45 5.32
N LYS A 70 7.33 -5.49 5.81
CA LYS A 70 6.89 -4.12 6.08
C LYS A 70 6.25 -3.44 4.85
N ASN A 71 6.67 -3.81 3.65
CA ASN A 71 6.25 -3.19 2.39
C ASN A 71 5.35 -4.09 1.52
N GLY A 72 4.82 -5.17 2.09
CA GLY A 72 3.89 -6.09 1.42
C GLY A 72 4.31 -7.56 1.51
N GLY A 73 3.54 -8.41 0.85
CA GLY A 73 3.81 -9.84 0.75
C GLY A 73 4.99 -10.17 -0.15
N LYS A 74 5.74 -11.22 0.18
CA LYS A 74 6.80 -11.77 -0.67
C LYS A 74 6.68 -13.29 -0.78
N PHE A 75 6.90 -13.83 -1.97
CA PHE A 75 7.03 -15.26 -2.24
C PHE A 75 8.24 -15.48 -3.14
N ASN A 76 9.25 -16.19 -2.65
CA ASN A 76 10.57 -16.27 -3.30
C ASN A 76 11.08 -14.86 -3.65
N GLU A 77 11.40 -14.54 -4.90
CA GLU A 77 11.83 -13.20 -5.31
C GLU A 77 10.67 -12.25 -5.63
N ASN A 78 9.44 -12.77 -5.76
CA ASN A 78 8.26 -12.00 -6.12
C ASN A 78 7.75 -11.21 -4.93
N LYS A 79 7.60 -9.89 -5.11
CA LYS A 79 7.10 -8.99 -4.06
C LYS A 79 5.83 -8.28 -4.54
N ASP A 80 4.86 -8.12 -3.64
CA ASP A 80 3.57 -7.52 -3.99
C ASP A 80 3.75 -6.06 -4.44
N ARG A 81 3.23 -5.74 -5.62
CA ARG A 81 3.13 -4.39 -6.20
C ARG A 81 4.45 -3.64 -6.28
N HIS A 82 5.53 -4.35 -6.58
CA HIS A 82 6.85 -3.74 -6.79
C HIS A 82 7.06 -3.20 -8.20
N PHE A 83 6.11 -3.43 -9.11
CA PHE A 83 6.17 -2.86 -10.46
C PHE A 83 4.92 -2.01 -10.77
N LEU A 84 5.13 -0.92 -11.51
CA LEU A 84 4.09 0.04 -11.88
C LEU A 84 4.14 0.33 -13.38
N ILE A 85 3.02 0.12 -14.07
CA ILE A 85 2.87 0.56 -15.46
C ILE A 85 2.43 2.02 -15.46
N VAL A 86 3.14 2.90 -16.17
CA VAL A 86 2.82 4.33 -16.30
C VAL A 86 2.80 4.77 -17.76
N ASP A 87 2.08 5.85 -18.04
CA ASP A 87 2.08 6.54 -19.34
C ASP A 87 2.92 7.81 -19.26
N GLU A 88 4.10 7.78 -19.86
CA GLU A 88 5.04 8.90 -19.94
C GLU A 88 4.42 10.12 -20.64
N LYS A 89 3.61 9.92 -21.71
CA LYS A 89 2.93 11.03 -22.40
C LYS A 89 1.87 11.72 -21.52
N ALA A 90 1.30 10.99 -20.57
CA ALA A 90 0.34 11.51 -19.61
C ALA A 90 1.00 11.97 -18.29
N GLY A 91 2.27 12.35 -18.32
CA GLY A 91 3.00 12.81 -17.14
C GLY A 91 3.32 11.68 -16.16
N HIS A 92 3.59 10.48 -16.66
CA HIS A 92 3.83 9.26 -15.86
C HIS A 92 2.64 8.87 -14.97
N LEU A 93 1.42 9.10 -15.45
CA LEU A 93 0.22 8.62 -14.80
C LEU A 93 0.15 7.09 -14.89
N PHE A 94 -0.04 6.44 -13.75
CA PHE A 94 -0.22 4.98 -13.70
C PHE A 94 -1.45 4.50 -14.49
N LEU A 95 -1.30 3.34 -15.13
CA LEU A 95 -2.40 2.65 -15.78
C LEU A 95 -3.17 1.81 -14.77
N THR A 96 -4.49 1.84 -14.87
CA THR A 96 -5.38 0.99 -14.06
C THR A 96 -6.13 0.00 -14.93
N ALA A 97 -6.50 -1.14 -14.35
CA ALA A 97 -7.42 -2.09 -14.97
C ALA A 97 -8.79 -1.48 -15.35
N ARG A 98 -9.19 -0.35 -14.71
CA ARG A 98 -10.43 0.37 -15.05
C ARG A 98 -10.33 1.07 -16.41
N GLN A 99 -9.16 1.60 -16.74
CA GLN A 99 -8.89 2.27 -18.02
C GLN A 99 -8.46 1.25 -19.09
N TYR A 100 -7.67 0.25 -18.69
CA TYR A 100 -7.12 -0.78 -19.55
C TYR A 100 -7.34 -2.16 -18.94
N PRO A 101 -8.54 -2.76 -19.14
CA PRO A 101 -8.86 -4.07 -18.59
C PRO A 101 -7.87 -5.16 -18.99
N LYS A 102 -7.26 -5.08 -20.18
CA LYS A 102 -6.24 -6.01 -20.66
C LYS A 102 -5.03 -6.14 -19.72
N VAL A 103 -4.74 -5.14 -18.89
CA VAL A 103 -3.61 -5.20 -17.92
C VAL A 103 -3.74 -6.39 -16.97
N VAL A 104 -4.97 -6.80 -16.60
CA VAL A 104 -5.19 -7.94 -15.68
C VAL A 104 -4.79 -9.30 -16.26
N LEU A 105 -4.47 -9.34 -17.56
CA LEU A 105 -4.04 -10.54 -18.26
C LEU A 105 -2.51 -10.67 -18.32
N ILE A 106 -1.78 -9.66 -17.84
CA ILE A 106 -0.32 -9.63 -17.84
C ILE A 106 0.19 -10.45 -16.66
N GLU A 107 0.84 -11.56 -16.96
CA GLU A 107 1.55 -12.41 -16.01
C GLU A 107 2.94 -11.82 -15.75
N SER A 108 3.41 -11.95 -14.51
CA SER A 108 4.73 -11.47 -14.10
C SER A 108 5.33 -12.40 -13.06
N GLU A 109 6.58 -12.77 -13.24
CA GLU A 109 7.34 -13.58 -12.31
C GLU A 109 8.80 -13.13 -12.27
N VAL A 110 9.38 -13.06 -11.09
CA VAL A 110 10.80 -12.78 -10.85
C VAL A 110 11.49 -14.07 -10.45
N THR A 111 12.57 -14.42 -11.14
CA THR A 111 13.42 -15.57 -10.82
C THR A 111 14.85 -15.27 -11.25
N ASN A 112 15.82 -15.51 -10.36
CA ASN A 112 17.24 -15.22 -10.58
C ASN A 112 17.47 -13.76 -11.02
N ASP A 113 16.82 -12.81 -10.35
CA ASP A 113 16.88 -11.37 -10.65
C ASP A 113 16.37 -11.00 -12.06
N ILE A 114 15.63 -11.89 -12.73
CA ILE A 114 15.02 -11.63 -14.03
C ILE A 114 13.51 -11.54 -13.86
N LEU A 115 12.94 -10.37 -14.16
CA LEU A 115 11.50 -10.22 -14.33
C LEU A 115 11.11 -10.75 -15.71
N THR A 116 10.28 -11.78 -15.73
CA THR A 116 9.60 -12.26 -16.94
C THR A 116 8.18 -11.72 -16.95
N VAL A 117 7.85 -10.93 -17.99
CA VAL A 117 6.48 -10.46 -18.25
C VAL A 117 5.91 -11.25 -19.41
N LYS A 118 4.74 -11.87 -19.21
CA LYS A 118 4.09 -12.73 -20.19
C LYS A 118 2.67 -12.26 -20.47
N ILE A 119 2.28 -12.30 -21.75
CA ILE A 119 0.93 -11.95 -22.20
C ILE A 119 0.18 -13.23 -22.65
N PRO A 120 -1.16 -13.20 -22.78
CA PRO A 120 -1.97 -14.38 -23.04
C PRO A 120 -1.66 -15.16 -24.31
N ASN A 121 -1.06 -14.52 -25.33
CA ASN A 121 -0.68 -15.20 -26.57
C ASN A 121 0.62 -16.02 -26.45
N GLY A 122 1.23 -16.08 -25.26
CA GLY A 122 2.46 -16.82 -24.99
C GLY A 122 3.74 -16.01 -25.17
N ASN A 123 3.69 -14.81 -25.75
CA ASN A 123 4.87 -13.96 -25.88
C ASN A 123 5.36 -13.48 -24.51
N THR A 124 6.67 -13.35 -24.39
CA THR A 124 7.33 -12.92 -23.15
C THR A 124 8.40 -11.86 -23.43
N VAL A 125 8.65 -11.00 -22.45
CA VAL A 125 9.80 -10.11 -22.40
C VAL A 125 10.50 -10.32 -21.06
N LYS A 126 11.83 -10.28 -21.05
CA LYS A 126 12.67 -10.52 -19.87
C LYS A 126 13.47 -9.28 -19.55
N ILE A 127 13.49 -8.90 -18.27
CA ILE A 127 14.17 -7.71 -17.79
C ILE A 127 15.14 -8.14 -16.69
N ASN A 128 16.43 -7.85 -16.87
CA ASN A 128 17.44 -8.07 -15.85
C ASN A 128 17.37 -6.96 -14.80
N LEU A 129 16.91 -7.28 -13.59
CA LEU A 129 16.70 -6.30 -12.54
C LEU A 129 18.01 -5.70 -12.01
N LYS A 130 19.12 -6.46 -12.05
CA LYS A 130 20.44 -5.93 -11.67
C LYS A 130 20.93 -4.86 -12.64
N GLU A 131 20.63 -5.00 -13.94
CA GLU A 131 20.95 -3.98 -14.93
C GLU A 131 20.08 -2.74 -14.76
N VAL A 132 18.80 -2.92 -14.39
CA VAL A 132 17.90 -1.80 -14.07
C VAL A 132 18.42 -1.03 -12.85
N GLU A 133 18.83 -1.74 -11.80
CA GLU A 133 19.43 -1.14 -10.60
C GLU A 133 20.74 -0.42 -10.90
N ALA A 134 21.61 -1.02 -11.70
CA ALA A 134 22.90 -0.43 -12.10
C ALA A 134 22.73 0.82 -12.98
N ARG A 135 21.74 0.81 -13.89
CA ARG A 135 21.41 1.97 -14.75
C ARG A 135 20.84 3.13 -13.93
N HIS A 136 20.10 2.83 -12.87
CA HIS A 136 19.53 3.79 -11.93
C HIS A 136 18.74 4.94 -12.60
N ASP A 137 18.00 4.65 -13.68
CA ASP A 137 17.14 5.64 -14.35
C ASP A 137 15.87 5.85 -13.51
N VAL A 138 15.89 6.86 -12.64
CA VAL A 138 14.77 7.17 -11.73
C VAL A 138 13.69 7.98 -12.46
N ARG A 139 12.47 7.47 -12.43
CA ARG A 139 11.26 8.16 -12.93
C ARG A 139 10.23 8.28 -11.82
N THR A 140 9.42 9.34 -11.87
CA THR A 140 8.36 9.57 -10.90
C THR A 140 7.00 9.13 -11.46
N GLY A 141 6.44 8.05 -10.92
CA GLY A 141 5.06 7.64 -11.17
C GLY A 141 4.07 8.51 -10.39
N LEU A 142 2.98 8.90 -11.06
CA LEU A 142 1.83 9.55 -10.42
C LEU A 142 0.75 8.52 -10.15
N LEU A 143 0.40 8.34 -8.88
CA LEU A 143 -0.68 7.46 -8.42
C LEU A 143 -1.99 8.23 -8.23
N HIS A 144 -3.01 7.57 -7.67
CA HIS A 144 -4.25 8.24 -7.25
C HIS A 144 -3.96 9.44 -6.33
N PHE A 145 -4.83 10.46 -6.41
CA PHE A 145 -4.70 11.70 -5.63
C PHE A 145 -3.37 12.47 -5.87
N LYS A 146 -2.74 12.27 -7.05
CA LYS A 146 -1.48 12.91 -7.43
C LYS A 146 -0.30 12.57 -6.50
N GLN A 147 -0.38 11.46 -5.77
CA GLN A 147 0.74 10.99 -4.95
C GLN A 147 1.90 10.58 -5.85
N LYS A 148 3.09 11.12 -5.58
CA LYS A 148 4.30 10.78 -6.33
C LYS A 148 5.01 9.60 -5.69
N GLN A 149 5.44 8.66 -6.52
CA GLN A 149 6.30 7.58 -6.09
C GLN A 149 7.36 7.32 -7.16
N GLU A 150 8.62 7.34 -6.77
CA GLU A 150 9.73 7.05 -7.66
C GLU A 150 9.87 5.54 -7.93
N GLY A 151 10.48 5.22 -9.05
CA GLY A 151 10.83 3.87 -9.47
C GLY A 151 11.89 3.90 -10.58
N LEU A 152 12.61 2.81 -10.73
CA LEU A 152 13.61 2.63 -11.78
C LEU A 152 12.93 2.24 -13.09
N ASP A 153 13.23 2.92 -14.19
CA ASP A 153 12.70 2.54 -15.50
C ASP A 153 13.29 1.20 -15.95
N CYS A 154 12.42 0.23 -16.22
CA CYS A 154 12.79 -1.08 -16.74
C CYS A 154 13.25 -1.04 -18.20
N GLY A 155 13.01 0.07 -18.91
CA GLY A 155 13.55 0.34 -20.24
C GLY A 155 12.51 0.26 -21.37
N ASP A 156 12.95 0.62 -22.57
CA ASP A 156 12.07 0.76 -23.74
C ASP A 156 11.48 -0.58 -24.21
N GLU A 157 12.22 -1.69 -24.11
CA GLU A 157 11.81 -3.00 -24.62
C GLU A 157 10.49 -3.48 -23.98
N VAL A 158 10.40 -3.43 -22.64
CA VAL A 158 9.17 -3.80 -21.93
C VAL A 158 8.05 -2.77 -22.17
N GLY A 159 8.39 -1.49 -22.33
CA GLY A 159 7.43 -0.44 -22.69
C GLY A 159 6.76 -0.71 -24.03
N GLU A 160 7.55 -0.97 -25.07
CA GLU A 160 7.07 -1.31 -26.41
C GLU A 160 6.30 -2.62 -26.44
N PHE A 161 6.78 -3.63 -25.70
CA PHE A 161 6.06 -4.90 -25.54
C PHE A 161 4.65 -4.69 -24.96
N LEU A 162 4.53 -3.86 -23.91
CA LEU A 162 3.25 -3.51 -23.30
C LEU A 162 2.39 -2.64 -24.21
N GLU A 163 2.97 -1.67 -24.93
CA GLU A 163 2.24 -0.85 -25.92
C GLU A 163 1.61 -1.69 -27.03
N ASN A 164 2.32 -2.70 -27.49
CA ASN A 164 1.84 -3.64 -28.50
C ASN A 164 0.62 -4.39 -27.97
N PHE A 165 0.73 -4.96 -26.78
CA PHE A 165 -0.32 -5.76 -26.17
C PHE A 165 -1.56 -4.95 -25.79
N LEU A 166 -1.36 -3.73 -25.27
CA LEU A 166 -2.45 -2.84 -24.86
C LEU A 166 -3.05 -2.07 -26.06
N GLU A 167 -2.52 -2.24 -27.27
CA GLU A 167 -2.95 -1.55 -28.50
C GLU A 167 -2.90 -0.02 -28.37
N THR A 168 -1.88 0.47 -27.64
CA THR A 168 -1.68 1.89 -27.36
C THR A 168 -0.58 2.52 -28.20
N LYS A 169 -0.01 1.81 -29.18
CA LYS A 169 0.98 2.34 -30.12
C LYS A 169 0.55 3.70 -30.66
N ASN A 170 1.51 4.64 -30.73
CA ASN A 170 1.34 6.03 -31.15
C ASN A 170 0.45 6.90 -30.25
N LYS A 171 -0.45 6.30 -29.46
CA LYS A 171 -1.37 7.02 -28.54
C LYS A 171 -0.71 7.33 -27.21
N ARG A 172 0.05 6.39 -26.65
CA ARG A 172 0.70 6.50 -25.33
C ARG A 172 2.17 6.13 -25.42
N ARG A 173 2.94 6.47 -24.39
CA ARG A 173 4.30 5.94 -24.19
C ARG A 173 4.34 5.20 -22.87
N ILE A 174 4.30 3.87 -22.92
CA ILE A 174 4.19 3.03 -21.73
C ILE A 174 5.58 2.77 -21.16
N ARG A 175 5.71 2.90 -19.84
CA ARG A 175 6.91 2.54 -19.07
C ARG A 175 6.54 1.58 -17.96
N LEU A 176 7.47 0.71 -17.60
CA LEU A 176 7.38 -0.13 -16.42
C LEU A 176 8.39 0.37 -15.40
N LEU A 177 7.91 0.82 -14.24
CA LEU A 177 8.76 1.28 -13.15
C LEU A 177 8.92 0.18 -12.11
N TYR A 178 10.15 -0.04 -11.66
CA TYR A 178 10.52 -0.97 -10.61
C TYR A 178 10.75 -0.22 -9.30
N PHE A 179 10.06 -0.64 -8.24
CA PHE A 179 10.23 -0.08 -6.91
C PHE A 179 11.55 -0.52 -6.28
N ASN A 180 12.30 0.45 -5.77
CA ASN A 180 13.46 0.23 -4.91
C ASN A 180 13.27 1.01 -3.60
N SER A 181 13.65 0.39 -2.46
CA SER A 181 13.47 0.96 -1.12
C SER A 181 14.19 2.27 -0.89
N ASP A 182 15.24 2.55 -1.66
CA ASP A 182 16.07 3.75 -1.51
C ASP A 182 15.48 4.98 -2.21
N LEU A 183 14.37 4.80 -2.95
CA LEU A 183 13.72 5.84 -3.74
C LEU A 183 12.61 6.57 -2.98
N LYS A 184 12.31 7.80 -3.40
CA LYS A 184 11.34 8.64 -2.72
C LYS A 184 9.91 8.13 -2.90
N THR A 185 9.17 8.07 -1.79
CA THR A 185 7.73 7.83 -1.78
C THR A 185 7.02 8.92 -0.98
N GLU A 186 6.01 9.55 -1.56
CA GLU A 186 5.11 10.46 -0.83
C GLU A 186 4.02 9.70 -0.06
N ARG A 187 4.07 8.36 -0.08
CA ARG A 187 3.10 7.52 0.59
C ARG A 187 3.52 7.22 2.03
N ASN A 188 3.08 8.07 2.95
CA ASN A 188 3.07 7.81 4.38
C ASN A 188 1.60 7.69 4.83
N TYR A 189 1.00 6.51 4.69
CA TYR A 189 -0.34 6.31 5.26
C TYR A 189 -0.19 6.00 6.74
N ILE A 190 -0.93 6.72 7.57
CA ILE A 190 -1.04 6.46 8.99
C ILE A 190 -2.50 6.08 9.21
N SER A 191 -2.77 4.84 9.63
CA SER A 191 -4.15 4.43 9.88
C SER A 191 -4.78 5.30 10.95
N THR A 192 -6.07 5.60 10.81
CA THR A 192 -6.84 6.24 11.86
C THR A 192 -7.48 5.18 12.74
N SER A 193 -7.71 5.47 14.02
CA SER A 193 -8.39 4.54 14.93
C SER A 193 -9.79 4.16 14.47
N GLU A 194 -10.41 4.98 13.62
CA GLU A 194 -11.77 4.83 13.10
C GLU A 194 -11.83 4.15 11.72
N TYR A 195 -10.69 3.73 11.17
CA TYR A 195 -10.65 3.14 9.82
C TYR A 195 -11.43 1.81 9.70
N TRP A 196 -11.66 1.11 10.81
CA TRP A 196 -12.44 -0.12 10.86
C TRP A 196 -13.60 -0.02 11.86
N LYS A 197 -14.53 -0.98 11.81
CA LYS A 197 -15.72 -1.02 12.70
C LYS A 197 -15.38 -1.05 14.20
N ASN A 198 -14.13 -1.35 14.56
CA ASN A 198 -13.59 -1.31 15.92
C ASN A 198 -12.32 -0.46 15.96
N PRO A 199 -11.95 0.12 17.12
CA PRO A 199 -10.68 0.83 17.27
C PRO A 199 -9.50 -0.03 16.86
N VAL A 200 -8.77 0.40 15.83
CA VAL A 200 -7.54 -0.26 15.36
C VAL A 200 -6.31 0.54 15.78
N PRO A 201 -5.15 -0.11 16.00
CA PRO A 201 -3.89 0.59 16.19
C PRO A 201 -3.58 1.53 15.01
N ILE A 202 -3.04 2.69 15.35
CA ILE A 202 -2.47 3.63 14.38
C ILE A 202 -1.14 3.04 13.91
N LEU A 203 -1.11 2.54 12.68
CA LEU A 203 0.04 1.89 12.06
C LEU A 203 0.41 2.66 10.80
N PRO A 204 1.70 3.01 10.64
CA PRO A 204 2.19 3.51 9.37
C PRO A 204 2.26 2.35 8.37
N ASP A 205 1.62 2.51 7.22
CA ASP A 205 1.59 1.55 6.14
C ASP A 205 2.52 1.98 5.00
N TYR A 206 3.48 1.12 4.68
CA TYR A 206 4.56 1.39 3.73
C TYR A 206 4.47 0.53 2.46
N VAL A 207 3.24 0.24 1.97
CA VAL A 207 3.09 -0.60 0.76
C VAL A 207 3.53 0.10 -0.52
N CYS A 208 4.24 -0.66 -1.34
CA CYS A 208 4.66 -0.28 -2.69
C CYS A 208 3.43 -0.14 -3.62
N TYR A 209 3.32 0.99 -4.35
CA TYR A 209 2.33 1.24 -5.40
C TYR A 209 0.89 0.74 -5.12
N LEU A 210 0.37 0.78 -3.89
CA LEU A 210 -1.00 0.36 -3.54
C LEU A 210 -2.05 1.43 -3.93
N ILE A 211 -3.36 1.14 -3.92
CA ILE A 211 -4.42 2.18 -4.00
C ILE A 211 -4.94 2.40 -2.58
N HIS A 212 -4.92 3.65 -2.10
CA HIS A 212 -5.70 4.00 -0.91
C HIS A 212 -7.07 4.50 -1.38
N LEU A 213 -8.14 4.01 -0.75
CA LEU A 213 -9.45 4.66 -0.82
C LEU A 213 -9.47 5.66 0.34
N LYS A 214 -9.36 6.96 0.04
CA LYS A 214 -9.78 7.95 1.04
C LYS A 214 -11.29 7.76 1.19
N ASN A 215 -11.75 7.42 2.39
CA ASN A 215 -13.15 7.61 2.73
C ASN A 215 -13.39 9.13 2.69
N ASN A 216 -14.33 9.56 1.84
CA ASN A 216 -14.86 10.92 1.86
C ASN A 216 -15.67 11.12 3.14
#